data_AF-A0A6C0F8J3-F1
#
_entry.id   AF-A0A6C0F8J3-F1
#
_cell.length_a   1.000
_cell.length_b   1.000
_cell.length_c   1.000
_cell.angle_alpha   90.00
_cell.angle_beta   90.00
_cell.angle_gamma   90.00
#
_symmetry.space_group_name_H-M   'P 1'
#
loop_
_entity.id
_entity.type
_entity.pdbx_description
1 polymer ?
#
loop_
_entity_poly.entity_id
_entity_poly.type
_entity_poly.pdbx_seq_one_letter_code
_entity_poly.pdbx_strand_id
1 'polypeptide(L)'
;MKKYVLASVELPIQINEDNSVETLHEFASMKILHEINSPNDIEKNDIPLHDQINNLLKQQQELKVTKKEILEHTSLQPKNTSFKQKKNYKHKHNNTAKVRNKD
;
A
#
# COMPACT_ATOMS: atom_id res chain seq x y z
N MET A 1 18.10 -19.89 44.00
CA MET A 1 17.52 -18.59 43.58
C MET A 1 16.95 -18.76 42.18
N LYS A 2 15.75 -18.25 41.89
CA LYS A 2 15.17 -18.27 40.53
C LYS A 2 15.43 -16.92 39.88
N LYS A 3 15.78 -16.94 38.59
CA LYS A 3 15.89 -15.75 37.75
C LYS A 3 14.90 -15.88 36.61
N TYR A 4 14.33 -14.77 36.19
CA TYR A 4 13.36 -14.73 35.10
C TYR A 4 13.84 -13.76 34.04
N VAL A 5 13.57 -14.06 32.78
CA VAL A 5 13.89 -13.17 31.67
C VAL A 5 12.66 -13.01 30.81
N LEU A 6 12.50 -11.82 30.25
CA LEU A 6 11.51 -11.58 29.20
C LEU A 6 12.14 -11.87 27.84
N ALA A 7 11.44 -12.63 27.02
CA ALA A 7 11.85 -12.95 25.66
C ALA A 7 10.77 -12.56 24.66
N SER A 8 11.19 -12.02 23.51
CA SER A 8 10.34 -11.88 22.33
C SER A 8 10.42 -13.18 21.53
N VAL A 9 9.26 -13.74 21.17
CA VAL A 9 9.15 -14.92 20.32
C VAL A 9 8.46 -14.53 19.03
N GLU A 10 9.17 -14.69 17.92
CA GLU A 10 8.63 -14.55 16.57
C GLU A 10 8.27 -15.96 16.09
N LEU A 11 6.98 -16.21 15.87
CA LEU A 11 6.46 -17.52 15.49
C LEU A 11 5.54 -17.37 14.27
N PRO A 12 5.92 -17.91 13.11
CA PRO A 12 5.05 -17.91 11.95
C PRO A 12 3.81 -18.78 12.17
N ILE A 13 2.69 -18.32 11.61
CA ILE A 13 1.39 -19.00 11.69
C ILE A 13 0.90 -19.23 10.26
N GLN A 14 0.47 -20.47 9.98
CA GLN A 14 -0.18 -20.86 8.76
C GLN A 14 -1.70 -20.92 8.97
N ILE A 15 -2.44 -20.37 8.02
CA ILE A 15 -3.89 -20.46 7.95
C ILE A 15 -4.20 -21.35 6.76
N ASN A 16 -4.79 -22.51 7.02
CA ASN A 16 -5.14 -23.50 6.00
C ASN A 16 -6.45 -23.12 5.30
N GLU A 17 -6.74 -23.80 4.19
CA GLU A 17 -7.95 -23.55 3.39
C GLU A 17 -9.26 -23.82 4.15
N ASP A 18 -9.21 -24.68 5.16
CA ASP A 18 -10.31 -25.00 6.07
C ASP A 18 -10.44 -24.01 7.25
N ASN A 19 -9.68 -22.92 7.23
CA ASN A 19 -9.51 -21.95 8.32
C ASN A 19 -8.92 -22.54 9.62
N SER A 20 -8.34 -23.74 9.57
CA SER A 20 -7.53 -24.21 10.69
C SER A 20 -6.24 -23.40 10.79
N VAL A 21 -5.78 -23.20 12.02
CA VAL A 21 -4.60 -22.38 12.33
C VAL A 21 -3.50 -23.28 12.87
N GLU A 22 -2.35 -23.27 12.22
CA GLU A 22 -1.19 -24.07 12.59
C GLU A 22 0.02 -23.18 12.87
N THR A 23 0.73 -23.45 13.96
CA THR A 23 1.93 -22.71 14.36
C THR A 23 3.18 -23.42 13.87
N LEU A 24 4.03 -22.71 13.11
CA LEU A 24 5.23 -23.29 12.51
C LEU A 24 6.44 -23.15 13.43
N HIS A 25 6.53 -24.02 14.44
CA HIS A 25 7.56 -23.96 15.49
C HIS A 25 9.00 -24.08 14.98
N GLU A 26 9.23 -24.77 13.86
CA GLU A 26 10.57 -24.96 13.29
C GLU A 26 11.22 -23.65 12.83
N PHE A 27 10.40 -22.63 12.54
CA PHE A 27 10.85 -21.30 12.11
C PHE A 27 10.79 -20.27 13.24
N ALA A 28 10.56 -20.71 14.48
CA ALA A 28 10.49 -19.81 15.62
C ALA A 28 11.85 -19.17 15.89
N SER A 29 11.86 -17.86 16.12
CA SER A 29 13.03 -17.11 16.56
C SER A 29 12.77 -16.53 17.95
N MET A 30 13.77 -16.63 18.84
CA MET A 30 13.67 -16.14 20.21
C MET A 30 14.79 -15.14 20.50
N LYS A 31 14.41 -13.99 21.05
CA LYS A 31 15.34 -12.94 21.47
C LYS A 31 15.09 -12.57 22.93
N ILE A 32 16.11 -12.73 23.76
CA ILE A 32 16.08 -12.27 25.17
C ILE A 32 16.14 -10.74 25.19
N LEU A 33 15.24 -10.13 25.95
CA LEU A 33 15.14 -8.67 26.08
C LEU A 33 15.87 -8.19 27.35
N HIS A 34 15.42 -8.61 28.53
CA HIS A 34 16.01 -8.25 29.82
C HIS A 34 15.57 -9.20 30.95
N GLU A 35 16.21 -9.09 32.12
CA GLU A 35 15.83 -9.79 33.35
C GLU A 35 14.57 -9.17 33.97
N ILE A 36 13.67 -10.00 34.47
CA ILE A 36 12.45 -9.58 35.18
C ILE A 36 12.42 -10.18 36.58
N ASN A 37 11.70 -9.54 37.49
CA ASN A 37 11.61 -9.97 38.88
C ASN A 37 10.60 -11.10 39.07
N SER A 38 9.47 -11.05 38.34
CA SER A 38 8.40 -12.04 38.40
C SER A 38 7.70 -12.20 37.05
N PRO A 39 7.27 -13.43 36.67
CA PRO A 39 6.43 -13.65 35.49
C PRO A 39 5.07 -12.93 35.52
N ASN A 40 4.59 -12.59 36.73
CA ASN A 40 3.30 -11.91 36.90
C ASN A 40 3.35 -10.41 36.56
N ASP A 41 4.55 -9.86 36.35
CA ASP A 41 4.74 -8.45 36.02
C ASP A 41 4.40 -8.15 34.54
N ILE A 42 4.09 -9.19 33.75
CA ILE A 42 3.79 -9.09 32.31
C ILE A 42 2.28 -8.93 32.12
N GLU A 43 1.86 -7.84 31.48
CA GLU A 43 0.47 -7.64 31.06
C GLU A 43 0.08 -8.71 30.03
N LYS A 44 -1.00 -9.45 30.30
CA LYS A 44 -1.55 -10.42 29.37
C LYS A 44 -2.55 -9.72 28.46
N ASN A 45 -2.47 -10.01 27.17
CA ASN A 45 -3.50 -9.63 26.23
C ASN A 45 -4.52 -10.77 26.16
N ASP A 46 -5.77 -10.49 26.54
CA ASP A 46 -6.83 -11.48 26.67
C ASP A 46 -7.59 -11.75 25.37
N ILE A 47 -7.23 -11.08 24.26
CA ILE A 47 -7.92 -11.25 22.98
C ILE A 47 -7.57 -12.63 22.40
N PRO A 48 -8.56 -13.48 22.07
CA PRO A 48 -8.31 -14.77 21.43
C PRO A 48 -7.54 -14.64 20.11
N LEU A 49 -6.58 -15.54 19.86
CA LEU A 49 -5.74 -15.52 18.65
C LEU A 49 -6.57 -15.49 17.35
N HIS A 50 -7.68 -16.23 17.31
CA HIS A 50 -8.55 -16.28 16.13
C HIS A 50 -9.19 -14.92 15.82
N ASP A 51 -9.59 -14.16 16.86
CA ASP A 51 -10.16 -12.82 16.69
C ASP A 51 -9.10 -11.83 16.21
N GLN A 52 -7.87 -11.95 16.71
CA GLN A 52 -6.73 -11.13 16.25
C GLN A 52 -6.47 -11.35 14.74
N ILE A 53 -6.43 -12.61 14.31
CA ILE A 53 -6.25 -12.98 12.90
C ILE A 53 -7.39 -12.42 12.04
N ASN A 54 -8.64 -12.62 12.46
CA ASN A 54 -9.81 -12.15 11.71
C ASN A 54 -9.83 -10.63 11.57
N ASN A 55 -9.50 -9.90 12.63
CA ASN A 55 -9.43 -8.44 12.60
C ASN A 55 -8.34 -7.96 11.62
N LEU A 56 -7.17 -8.61 11.63
CA LEU A 56 -6.07 -8.29 10.71
C LEU A 56 -6.48 -8.52 9.25
N LEU A 57 -7.08 -9.66 8.94
CA LEU A 57 -7.48 -10.01 7.57
C LEU A 57 -8.64 -9.14 7.06
N LYS A 58 -9.60 -8.77 7.92
CA LYS A 58 -10.69 -7.86 7.56
C LYS A 58 -10.19 -6.47 7.17
N GLN A 59 -9.27 -5.90 7.95
CA GLN A 59 -8.66 -4.60 7.63
C GLN A 59 -7.97 -4.59 6.26
N GLN A 60 -7.37 -5.72 5.84
CA GLN A 60 -6.75 -5.83 4.52
C GLN A 60 -7.76 -5.88 3.36
N GLN A 61 -8.96 -6.40 3.59
CA GLN A 61 -10.01 -6.46 2.57
C GLN A 61 -10.63 -5.10 2.27
N GLU A 62 -10.74 -4.24 3.28
CA GLU A 62 -11.33 -2.89 3.16
C GLU A 62 -10.45 -1.93 2.35
N LEU A 63 -9.14 -2.20 2.22
CA LEU A 63 -8.21 -1.37 1.44
C LEU A 63 -8.18 -1.69 -0.06
N LYS A 64 -9.09 -2.53 -0.58
CA LYS A 64 -9.19 -2.79 -2.02
C LYS A 64 -9.92 -1.65 -2.74
N VAL A 65 -9.17 -0.63 -3.15
CA VAL A 65 -9.66 0.40 -4.08
C VAL A 65 -10.07 -0.27 -5.39
N THR A 66 -11.34 -0.21 -5.75
CA THR A 66 -11.82 -0.82 -7.00
C THR A 66 -11.53 0.10 -8.18
N LYS A 67 -11.31 -0.48 -9.38
CA LYS A 67 -11.12 0.33 -10.61
C LYS A 67 -12.28 1.30 -10.88
N LYS A 68 -13.47 0.99 -10.37
CA LYS A 68 -14.67 1.85 -10.47
C LYS A 68 -14.56 3.09 -9.60
N GLU A 69 -14.15 2.93 -8.33
CA GLU A 69 -13.89 4.06 -7.42
C GLU A 69 -12.80 4.99 -7.96
N ILE A 70 -11.75 4.43 -8.56
CA ILE A 70 -10.69 5.24 -9.20
C ILE A 70 -11.29 6.08 -10.31
N LEU A 71 -12.13 5.50 -11.17
CA LEU A 71 -12.76 6.24 -12.29
C LEU A 71 -13.72 7.33 -11.80
N GLU A 72 -14.45 7.10 -10.72
CA GLU A 72 -15.39 8.07 -10.13
C GLU A 72 -14.67 9.25 -9.45
N HIS A 73 -13.49 9.01 -8.86
CA HIS A 73 -12.73 10.04 -8.15
C HIS A 73 -11.58 10.65 -8.95
N THR A 74 -11.15 10.04 -10.06
CA THR A 74 -10.29 10.73 -11.03
C THR A 74 -11.14 11.72 -11.81
N SER A 75 -10.98 13.01 -11.51
CA SER A 75 -11.50 14.05 -12.38
C SER A 75 -10.95 13.80 -13.79
N LEU A 76 -11.83 13.86 -14.80
CA LEU A 76 -11.44 13.76 -16.20
C LEU A 76 -10.50 14.93 -16.51
N GLN A 77 -9.21 14.72 -16.29
CA GLN A 77 -8.16 15.65 -16.69
C GLN A 77 -8.38 15.92 -18.18
N PRO A 78 -8.60 17.18 -18.60
CA PRO A 78 -8.74 17.48 -20.01
C PRO A 78 -7.47 16.98 -20.70
N LYS A 79 -7.64 16.08 -21.68
CA LYS A 79 -6.52 15.61 -22.50
C LYS A 79 -5.79 16.85 -23.00
N ASN A 80 -4.51 16.98 -22.66
CA ASN A 80 -3.70 18.11 -23.06
C ASN A 80 -3.58 18.09 -24.59
N THR A 81 -4.52 18.71 -25.32
CA THR A 81 -4.50 18.80 -26.79
C THR A 81 -3.54 19.89 -27.26
N SER A 82 -2.44 20.12 -26.53
CA SER A 82 -1.46 21.17 -26.83
C SER A 82 -0.54 20.79 -28.00
N PHE A 83 -0.46 19.51 -28.39
CA PHE A 83 0.30 19.10 -29.56
C PHE A 83 -0.62 18.62 -30.68
N LYS A 84 -0.71 19.41 -31.74
CA LYS A 84 -1.32 19.11 -33.06
C LYS A 84 -2.81 19.40 -33.26
N GLN A 85 -3.22 20.66 -33.08
CA GLN A 85 -4.26 21.26 -33.92
C GLN A 85 -3.71 22.38 -34.82
N LYS A 86 -2.58 22.13 -35.50
CA LYS A 86 -2.10 22.97 -36.62
C LYS A 86 -2.53 22.40 -37.97
N LYS A 87 -3.84 22.21 -38.21
CA LYS A 87 -4.33 21.91 -39.57
C LYS A 87 -5.40 22.86 -40.11
N ASN A 88 -5.96 23.77 -39.29
CA ASN A 88 -7.02 24.67 -39.77
C ASN A 88 -6.73 26.17 -39.62
N TYR A 89 -5.47 26.59 -39.41
CA TYR A 89 -5.10 28.00 -39.64
C TYR A 89 -4.80 28.20 -41.13
N LYS A 90 -5.84 28.17 -41.98
CA LYS A 90 -5.84 28.85 -43.29
C LYS A 90 -5.93 30.37 -43.03
N HIS A 91 -4.94 30.93 -42.34
CA HIS A 91 -4.81 32.39 -42.25
C HIS A 91 -3.85 32.84 -43.35
N LYS A 92 -4.49 33.20 -44.46
CA LYS A 92 -4.07 34.19 -45.46
C LYS A 92 -2.68 34.78 -45.20
N HIS A 93 -1.65 34.23 -45.83
CA HIS A 93 -0.42 34.97 -46.02
C HIS A 93 -0.73 36.12 -46.99
N ASN A 94 -0.73 37.35 -46.48
CA ASN A 94 -0.73 38.54 -47.32
C ASN A 94 0.57 38.52 -48.15
N ASN A 95 0.42 38.44 -49.47
CA ASN A 95 1.50 38.66 -50.42
C ASN A 95 2.03 40.09 -50.25
N THR A 96 3.07 40.28 -49.44
CA THR A 96 3.93 41.46 -49.58
C THR A 96 4.89 41.16 -50.73
N ALA A 97 4.46 41.49 -51.94
CA ALA A 97 5.32 41.48 -53.13
C ALA A 97 6.50 42.43 -52.87
N LYS A 98 7.73 41.90 -52.84
CA LYS A 98 8.93 42.74 -52.92
C LYS A 98 9.08 43.19 -54.36
N VAL A 99 8.63 44.40 -54.66
CA VAL A 99 8.96 45.08 -55.92
C VAL A 99 10.48 45.33 -55.91
N ARG A 100 11.19 44.67 -56.82
CA ARG A 100 12.61 44.92 -57.06
C ARG A 100 12.69 45.95 -58.18
N ASN A 101 12.99 47.21 -57.84
CA ASN A 101 13.38 48.20 -58.83
C ASN A 101 14.73 47.76 -59.43
N LYS A 102 14.82 47.71 -60.76
CA LYS A 102 16.08 47.60 -61.50
C LYS A 102 16.42 49.01 -61.98
N ASP A 103 17.59 49.49 -61.57
CA ASP A 103 18.34 50.51 -62.30
C ASP A 103 19.17 49.83 -63.40
#